data_AF-K1KBW9-F1
#
_entry.id   AF-K1KBW9-F1
#
_cell.length_a   1.000
_cell.length_b   1.000
_cell.length_c   1.000
_cell.angle_alpha   90.00
_cell.angle_beta   90.00
_cell.angle_gamma   90.00
#
_symmetry.space_group_name_H-M   'P 1'
#
loop_
_entity.id
_entity.type
_entity.pdbx_description
1 polymer ?
#
loop_
_entity_poly.entity_id
_entity_poly.type
_entity_poly.pdbx_seq_one_letter_code
_entity_poly.pdbx_strand_id
1 'polypeptide(L)'
;MDIKPLISSVNLKENVIIDCGHIAIFSKDSGYSFGRFGEPSTQEMNTLIIGIELLLHLRKSGHKATLSICLSDLAGITGGNQERSAILNDFKDGIKNPYLPEEYKKALEENSLTVDDVILNLQSKGNEKFKKIIRRVRSNIIKTSEDPANSKNFYKKYNALFLTSDNNDLFSLSTPFLANTNIEDQYFQGDWWKDEDNKIKDSVLSTLPFIRLKKNPIINLYESGGKVLCPATYSGLLSHFDNNVDHIAIYARGDDEFIGEKIIRGVIASNILSDESSRNCIQVIVSKTGKLEVSIIRENEIKHCKCEYEAFTSKISKNISFNNMVVM
;
A
#
# COMPACT_ATOMS: atom_id res chain seq x y z
N MET A 1 -15.95 -6.93 15.72
CA MET A 1 -16.40 -5.53 15.52
C MET A 1 -16.99 -5.49 14.13
N ASP A 2 -18.25 -5.08 13.98
CA ASP A 2 -18.85 -4.94 12.64
C ASP A 2 -18.21 -3.74 11.94
N ILE A 3 -17.62 -3.97 10.77
CA ILE A 3 -16.91 -2.95 10.00
C ILE A 3 -17.88 -2.06 9.19
N LYS A 4 -19.10 -2.54 8.94
CA LYS A 4 -20.09 -1.86 8.08
C LYS A 4 -20.46 -0.47 8.58
N PRO A 5 -20.69 -0.21 9.88
CA PRO A 5 -20.98 1.14 10.38
C PRO A 5 -19.83 2.12 10.17
N LEU A 6 -18.58 1.65 10.31
CA LEU A 6 -17.39 2.49 10.15
C LEU A 6 -17.18 2.86 8.67
N ILE A 7 -17.33 1.91 7.75
CA ILE A 7 -17.24 2.19 6.30
C ILE A 7 -18.35 3.13 5.86
N SER A 8 -19.57 2.95 6.40
CA SER A 8 -20.71 3.82 6.09
C SER A 8 -20.54 5.25 6.60
N SER A 9 -19.62 5.49 7.54
CA SER A 9 -19.28 6.84 8.02
C SER A 9 -18.33 7.60 7.10
N VAL A 10 -17.69 6.91 6.15
CA VAL A 10 -16.83 7.51 5.14
C VAL A 10 -17.67 7.84 3.91
N ASN A 11 -17.60 9.09 3.46
CA ASN A 11 -18.25 9.51 2.21
C ASN A 11 -17.45 8.96 1.01
N LEU A 12 -17.73 7.71 0.65
CA LEU A 12 -17.09 7.00 -0.47
C LEU A 12 -17.64 7.48 -1.81
N LYS A 13 -16.80 7.47 -2.84
CA LYS A 13 -17.21 7.68 -4.24
C LYS A 13 -18.13 6.56 -4.73
N GLU A 14 -18.81 6.78 -5.86
CA GLU A 14 -19.70 5.78 -6.48
C GLU A 14 -18.96 4.47 -6.77
N ASN A 15 -17.74 4.55 -7.31
CA ASN A 15 -16.92 3.39 -7.63
C ASN A 15 -15.97 3.09 -6.47
N VAL A 16 -15.93 1.82 -6.04
CA VAL A 16 -15.09 1.36 -4.92
C VAL A 16 -14.41 0.05 -5.27
N ILE A 17 -13.10 -0.04 -5.07
CA ILE A 17 -12.35 -1.31 -5.11
C ILE A 17 -12.15 -1.83 -3.69
N ILE A 18 -12.46 -3.11 -3.50
CA ILE A 18 -12.21 -3.84 -2.26
C ILE A 18 -11.09 -4.85 -2.55
N ASP A 19 -9.88 -4.51 -2.11
CA ASP A 19 -8.68 -5.28 -2.36
C ASP A 19 -8.41 -6.27 -1.22
N CYS A 20 -8.56 -7.56 -1.50
CA CYS A 20 -8.60 -8.63 -0.50
C CYS A 20 -7.29 -9.43 -0.45
N GLY A 21 -6.20 -8.74 -0.12
CA GLY A 21 -4.94 -9.42 0.15
C GLY A 21 -4.10 -9.77 -1.07
N HIS A 22 -2.90 -10.26 -0.78
CA HIS A 22 -2.05 -10.94 -1.75
C HIS A 22 -2.13 -12.44 -1.50
N ILE A 23 -2.27 -13.22 -2.56
CA ILE A 23 -2.10 -14.68 -2.49
C ILE A 23 -0.94 -15.09 -3.38
N ALA A 24 -0.06 -15.94 -2.88
CA ALA A 24 1.06 -16.42 -3.66
C ALA A 24 0.58 -17.28 -4.84
N ILE A 25 1.26 -17.21 -6.00
CA ILE A 25 1.00 -18.05 -7.17
C ILE A 25 2.28 -18.77 -7.61
N PHE A 26 2.16 -20.07 -7.88
CA PHE A 26 3.25 -20.96 -8.30
C PHE A 26 2.85 -21.76 -9.53
N SER A 27 3.74 -21.90 -10.51
CA SER A 27 3.53 -22.81 -11.65
C SER A 27 3.60 -24.27 -11.18
N LYS A 28 2.72 -25.11 -11.72
CA LYS A 28 2.71 -26.57 -11.59
C LYS A 28 2.57 -27.20 -12.97
N ASP A 29 2.89 -28.49 -13.09
CA ASP A 29 2.87 -29.22 -14.37
C ASP A 29 1.52 -29.13 -15.12
N SER A 30 0.41 -28.91 -14.40
CA SER A 30 -0.95 -28.81 -14.95
C SER A 30 -1.70 -27.51 -14.59
N GLY A 31 -0.98 -26.41 -14.31
CA GLY A 31 -1.61 -25.11 -14.04
C GLY A 31 -0.90 -24.35 -12.93
N TYR A 32 -1.66 -23.90 -11.92
CA TYR A 32 -1.15 -23.05 -10.86
C TYR A 32 -1.52 -23.59 -9.47
N SER A 33 -0.63 -23.34 -8.51
CA SER A 33 -0.89 -23.48 -7.08
C SER A 33 -0.99 -22.11 -6.45
N PHE A 34 -1.81 -21.99 -5.40
CA PHE A 34 -2.02 -20.73 -4.71
C PHE A 34 -1.68 -20.82 -3.24
N GLY A 35 -1.23 -19.73 -2.64
CA GLY A 35 -0.84 -19.68 -1.22
C GLY A 35 0.49 -20.37 -0.95
N ARG A 36 1.10 -20.06 0.20
CA ARG A 36 2.48 -20.46 0.53
C ARG A 36 2.70 -21.97 0.54
N PHE A 37 1.66 -22.74 0.86
CA PHE A 37 1.69 -24.20 0.96
C PHE A 37 0.85 -24.90 -0.11
N GLY A 38 0.47 -24.17 -1.16
CA GLY A 38 -0.31 -24.69 -2.27
C GLY A 38 -1.82 -24.66 -2.08
N GLU A 39 -2.29 -24.14 -0.95
CA GLU A 39 -3.66 -23.74 -0.66
C GLU A 39 -3.69 -22.36 0.04
N PRO A 40 -4.82 -21.61 -0.01
CA PRO A 40 -5.00 -20.38 0.74
C PRO A 40 -4.94 -20.61 2.27
N SER A 41 -4.28 -19.71 2.98
CA SER A 41 -4.25 -19.71 4.45
C SER A 41 -5.62 -19.38 5.03
N THR A 42 -5.88 -19.76 6.29
CA THR A 42 -7.09 -19.35 7.01
C THR A 42 -7.23 -17.82 7.07
N GLN A 43 -6.12 -17.09 7.12
CA GLN A 43 -6.12 -15.63 7.16
C GLN A 43 -6.46 -15.05 5.79
N GLU A 44 -5.89 -15.60 4.72
CA GLU A 44 -6.23 -15.26 3.33
C GLU A 44 -7.75 -15.47 3.09
N MET A 45 -8.29 -16.62 3.52
CA MET A 45 -9.74 -16.88 3.47
C MET A 45 -10.57 -15.88 4.30
N ASN A 46 -10.13 -15.56 5.51
CA ASN A 46 -10.85 -14.59 6.36
C ASN A 46 -10.89 -13.20 5.72
N THR A 47 -9.79 -12.75 5.10
CA THR A 47 -9.76 -11.45 4.42
C THR A 47 -10.69 -11.42 3.20
N LEU A 48 -10.78 -12.53 2.46
CA LEU A 48 -11.73 -12.68 1.35
C LEU A 48 -13.18 -12.60 1.84
N ILE A 49 -13.53 -13.34 2.91
CA ILE A 49 -14.89 -13.34 3.46
C ILE A 49 -15.31 -11.94 3.90
N ILE A 50 -14.44 -11.22 4.61
CA ILE A 50 -14.70 -9.82 4.99
C ILE A 50 -14.90 -8.95 3.74
N GLY A 51 -14.11 -9.17 2.70
CA GLY A 51 -14.24 -8.49 1.42
C GLY A 51 -15.56 -8.73 0.71
N ILE A 52 -16.02 -9.98 0.66
CA ILE A 52 -17.32 -10.37 0.10
C ILE A 52 -18.46 -9.72 0.89
N GLU A 53 -18.40 -9.76 2.22
CA GLU A 53 -19.42 -9.12 3.06
C GLU A 53 -19.50 -7.61 2.81
N LEU A 54 -18.35 -6.95 2.67
CA LEU A 54 -18.25 -5.53 2.36
C LEU A 54 -18.75 -5.21 0.95
N LEU A 55 -18.43 -6.05 -0.03
CA LEU A 55 -18.91 -5.94 -1.42
C LEU A 55 -20.43 -5.91 -1.46
N LEU A 56 -21.06 -6.91 -0.83
CA LEU A 56 -22.51 -7.03 -0.79
C LEU A 56 -23.16 -5.86 -0.05
N HIS A 57 -22.56 -5.40 1.05
CA HIS A 57 -23.04 -4.23 1.80
C HIS A 57 -22.99 -2.94 0.97
N LEU A 58 -21.86 -2.69 0.29
CA LEU A 58 -21.67 -1.49 -0.53
C LEU A 58 -22.57 -1.49 -1.76
N ARG A 59 -22.73 -2.64 -2.44
CA ARG A 59 -23.67 -2.79 -3.56
C ARG A 59 -25.11 -2.53 -3.13
N LYS A 60 -25.55 -3.05 -1.97
CA LYS A 60 -26.87 -2.74 -1.39
C LYS A 60 -27.06 -1.26 -1.08
N SER A 61 -25.98 -0.56 -0.75
CA SER A 61 -25.97 0.87 -0.47
C SER A 61 -25.87 1.74 -1.74
N GLY A 62 -25.85 1.14 -2.93
CA GLY A 62 -25.85 1.84 -4.22
C GLY A 62 -24.47 2.10 -4.83
N HIS A 63 -23.38 1.62 -4.22
CA HIS A 63 -22.04 1.75 -4.80
C HIS A 63 -21.77 0.71 -5.89
N LYS A 64 -21.00 1.09 -6.91
CA LYS A 64 -20.38 0.19 -7.88
C LYS A 64 -19.10 -0.39 -7.29
N ALA A 65 -19.28 -1.30 -6.33
CA ALA A 65 -18.18 -1.98 -5.66
C ALA A 65 -17.73 -3.24 -6.42
N THR A 66 -16.42 -3.44 -6.49
CA THR A 66 -15.76 -4.58 -7.14
C THR A 66 -14.69 -5.17 -6.23
N LEU A 67 -14.60 -6.51 -6.19
CA LEU A 67 -13.56 -7.22 -5.46
C LEU A 67 -12.28 -7.25 -6.30
N SER A 68 -11.12 -6.98 -5.69
CA SER A 68 -9.80 -7.13 -6.30
C SER A 68 -9.00 -8.16 -5.50
N ILE A 69 -8.31 -9.04 -6.22
CA ILE A 69 -7.37 -10.00 -5.65
C ILE A 69 -6.06 -9.90 -6.41
N CYS A 70 -4.96 -9.71 -5.67
CA CYS A 70 -3.65 -9.56 -6.26
C CYS A 70 -2.83 -10.84 -6.06
N LEU A 71 -2.37 -11.43 -7.15
CA LEU A 71 -1.54 -12.64 -7.17
C LEU A 71 -0.07 -12.24 -7.05
N SER A 72 0.64 -12.87 -6.10
CA SER A 72 2.04 -12.62 -5.82
C SER A 72 2.92 -13.75 -6.33
N ASP A 73 3.81 -13.46 -7.26
CA ASP A 73 4.67 -14.45 -7.91
C ASP A 73 6.14 -14.32 -7.50
N LEU A 74 6.39 -13.84 -6.27
CA LEU A 74 7.70 -13.47 -5.73
C LEU A 74 8.80 -14.55 -5.86
N ALA A 75 8.44 -15.81 -6.07
CA ALA A 75 9.39 -16.88 -6.40
C ALA A 75 8.81 -18.02 -7.28
N GLY A 76 7.55 -17.93 -7.72
CA GLY A 76 6.77 -19.13 -8.06
C GLY A 76 6.48 -19.40 -9.52
N ILE A 77 6.58 -18.41 -10.42
CA ILE A 77 6.27 -18.58 -11.84
C ILE A 77 7.53 -18.98 -12.61
N THR A 78 7.59 -20.23 -13.08
CA THR A 78 8.80 -20.85 -13.65
C THR A 78 9.12 -20.38 -15.07
N GLY A 79 8.10 -20.10 -15.88
CA GLY A 79 8.20 -19.59 -17.26
C GLY A 79 8.54 -18.10 -17.37
N GLY A 80 8.95 -17.47 -16.27
CA GLY A 80 9.63 -16.19 -16.34
C GLY A 80 8.73 -15.04 -16.84
N ASN A 81 9.29 -14.15 -17.65
CA ASN A 81 8.56 -12.97 -18.14
C ASN A 81 7.50 -13.30 -19.20
N GLN A 82 7.66 -14.41 -19.92
CA GLN A 82 6.73 -14.83 -20.95
C GLN A 82 5.42 -15.30 -20.31
N GLU A 83 5.49 -16.23 -19.36
CA GLU A 83 4.32 -16.72 -18.63
C GLU A 83 3.56 -15.59 -17.93
N ARG A 84 4.27 -14.69 -17.22
CA ARG A 84 3.64 -13.49 -16.63
C ARG A 84 2.87 -12.64 -17.64
N SER A 85 3.34 -12.55 -18.87
CA SER A 85 2.68 -11.75 -19.91
C SER A 85 1.45 -12.46 -20.47
N ALA A 86 1.49 -13.80 -20.56
CA ALA A 86 0.33 -14.61 -20.90
C ALA A 86 -0.79 -14.46 -19.86
N ILE A 87 -0.47 -14.61 -18.57
CA ILE A 87 -1.44 -14.41 -17.47
C ILE A 87 -2.11 -13.02 -17.55
N LEU A 88 -1.32 -11.98 -17.81
CA LEU A 88 -1.86 -10.62 -17.93
C LEU A 88 -2.73 -10.41 -19.18
N ASN A 89 -2.50 -11.17 -20.25
CA ASN A 89 -3.37 -11.14 -21.42
C ASN A 89 -4.67 -11.89 -21.15
N ASP A 90 -4.58 -13.06 -20.53
CA ASP A 90 -5.74 -13.84 -20.07
C ASP A 90 -6.67 -12.98 -19.19
N PHE A 91 -6.11 -12.21 -18.25
CA PHE A 91 -6.91 -11.28 -17.44
C PHE A 91 -7.64 -10.21 -18.25
N LYS A 92 -7.02 -9.68 -19.31
CA LYS A 92 -7.65 -8.70 -20.21
C LYS A 92 -8.75 -9.34 -21.05
N ASP A 93 -8.56 -10.59 -21.42
CA ASP A 93 -9.51 -11.39 -22.21
C ASP A 93 -10.63 -12.00 -21.33
N GLY A 94 -10.63 -11.70 -20.02
CA GLY A 94 -11.63 -12.19 -19.06
C GLY A 94 -11.39 -13.62 -18.58
N ILE A 95 -10.29 -14.26 -18.97
CA ILE A 95 -9.91 -15.60 -18.57
C ILE A 95 -9.30 -15.56 -17.16
N LYS A 96 -10.14 -15.78 -16.15
CA LYS A 96 -9.77 -15.69 -14.73
C LYS A 96 -9.85 -17.02 -13.98
N ASN A 97 -10.69 -17.94 -14.44
CA ASN A 97 -10.98 -19.18 -13.73
C ASN A 97 -9.73 -20.04 -13.38
N PRO A 98 -8.71 -20.16 -14.24
CA PRO A 98 -7.49 -20.92 -13.89
C PRO A 98 -6.62 -20.25 -12.82
N TYR A 99 -6.88 -18.98 -12.51
CA TYR A 99 -6.02 -18.11 -11.71
C TYR A 99 -6.61 -17.79 -10.33
N LEU A 100 -7.66 -18.50 -9.94
CA LEU A 100 -8.29 -18.37 -8.64
C LEU A 100 -8.28 -19.73 -7.92
N PRO A 101 -7.96 -19.79 -6.61
CA PRO A 101 -8.09 -21.01 -5.83
C PRO A 101 -9.55 -21.53 -5.82
N GLU A 102 -9.73 -22.84 -5.70
CA GLU A 102 -11.07 -23.45 -5.64
C GLU A 102 -11.84 -23.01 -4.38
N GLU A 103 -11.14 -22.83 -3.27
CA GLU A 103 -11.71 -22.34 -2.01
C GLU A 103 -12.29 -20.92 -2.18
N TYR A 104 -11.62 -20.09 -2.97
CA TYR A 104 -12.07 -18.73 -3.26
C TYR A 104 -13.30 -18.75 -4.17
N LYS A 105 -13.31 -19.60 -5.21
CA LYS A 105 -14.48 -19.80 -6.08
C LYS A 105 -15.69 -20.24 -5.28
N LYS A 106 -15.52 -21.24 -4.41
CA LYS A 106 -16.59 -21.74 -3.54
C LYS A 106 -17.14 -20.64 -2.63
N ALA A 107 -16.28 -19.85 -2.01
CA ALA A 107 -16.71 -18.74 -1.15
C ALA A 107 -17.50 -17.67 -1.92
N LEU A 108 -17.14 -17.40 -3.18
CA LEU A 108 -17.90 -16.49 -4.06
C LEU A 108 -19.28 -17.09 -4.39
N GLU A 109 -19.33 -18.37 -4.80
CA GLU A 109 -20.56 -19.06 -5.17
C GLU A 109 -21.56 -19.15 -4.02
N GLU A 110 -21.08 -19.44 -2.79
CA GLU A 110 -21.90 -19.44 -1.57
C GLU A 110 -22.57 -18.08 -1.30
N ASN A 111 -22.02 -17.01 -1.88
CA ASN A 111 -22.52 -15.64 -1.78
C ASN A 111 -23.17 -15.13 -3.09
N SER A 112 -23.52 -16.03 -4.02
CA SER A 112 -24.12 -15.70 -5.33
C SER A 112 -23.25 -14.76 -6.19
N LEU A 113 -21.93 -14.87 -6.06
CA LEU A 113 -20.94 -14.18 -6.89
C LEU A 113 -20.24 -15.18 -7.80
N THR A 114 -19.65 -14.69 -8.89
CA THR A 114 -18.83 -15.52 -9.78
C THR A 114 -17.42 -14.99 -9.88
N VAL A 115 -16.54 -15.73 -10.57
CA VAL A 115 -15.18 -15.27 -10.89
C VAL A 115 -15.19 -13.94 -11.68
N ASP A 116 -16.27 -13.65 -12.42
CA ASP A 116 -16.39 -12.43 -13.20
C ASP A 116 -16.59 -11.18 -12.33
N ASP A 117 -17.11 -11.34 -11.10
CA ASP A 117 -17.25 -10.26 -10.11
C ASP A 117 -15.89 -9.80 -9.52
N VAL A 118 -14.81 -10.52 -9.83
CA VAL A 118 -13.48 -10.29 -9.26
C VAL A 118 -12.52 -9.74 -10.31
N ILE A 119 -11.74 -8.73 -9.94
CA ILE A 119 -10.57 -8.26 -10.69
C ILE A 119 -9.35 -9.03 -10.19
N LEU A 120 -8.62 -9.66 -11.11
CA LEU A 120 -7.33 -10.28 -10.81
C LEU A 120 -6.18 -9.38 -11.26
N ASN A 121 -5.21 -9.20 -10.38
CA ASN A 121 -3.97 -8.46 -10.65
C ASN A 121 -2.76 -9.37 -10.41
N LEU A 122 -1.63 -9.07 -11.05
CA LEU A 122 -0.37 -9.80 -10.85
C LEU A 122 0.75 -8.85 -10.42
N GLN A 123 1.36 -9.12 -9.27
CA GLN A 123 2.29 -8.20 -8.59
C GLN A 123 3.62 -8.00 -9.34
N SER A 124 4.21 -9.03 -9.98
CA SER A 124 5.55 -8.93 -10.60
C SER A 124 5.72 -7.86 -11.66
N LYS A 125 4.63 -7.50 -12.36
CA LYS A 125 4.67 -6.56 -13.49
C LYS A 125 3.68 -5.40 -13.38
N GLY A 126 2.85 -5.38 -12.34
CA GLY A 126 1.87 -4.31 -12.13
C GLY A 126 2.49 -2.91 -11.92
N ASN A 127 3.76 -2.85 -11.57
CA ASN A 127 4.43 -1.59 -11.30
C ASN A 127 4.96 -0.87 -12.56
N GLU A 128 4.63 -1.22 -13.81
CA GLU A 128 5.19 -0.45 -14.95
C GLU A 128 4.76 1.03 -14.95
N LYS A 129 3.52 1.34 -14.54
CA LYS A 129 3.05 2.73 -14.41
C LYS A 129 3.77 3.45 -13.28
N PHE A 130 3.83 2.87 -12.08
CA PHE A 130 4.48 3.50 -10.95
C PHE A 130 6.02 3.48 -11.04
N LYS A 131 6.64 2.48 -11.69
CA LYS A 131 8.06 2.50 -12.10
C LYS A 131 8.34 3.64 -13.07
N LYS A 132 7.46 3.90 -14.05
CA LYS A 132 7.61 5.07 -14.95
C LYS A 132 7.56 6.38 -14.15
N ILE A 133 6.66 6.48 -13.17
CA ILE A 133 6.59 7.62 -12.24
C ILE A 133 7.92 7.77 -11.48
N ILE A 134 8.41 6.71 -10.84
CA ILE A 134 9.70 6.72 -10.11
C ILE A 134 10.86 7.08 -11.03
N ARG A 135 10.94 6.50 -12.23
CA ARG A 135 11.99 6.81 -13.23
C ARG A 135 11.96 8.28 -13.64
N ARG A 136 10.77 8.81 -13.91
CA ARG A 136 10.56 10.23 -14.23
C ARG A 136 11.01 11.14 -13.09
N VAL A 137 10.62 10.81 -11.85
CA VAL A 137 11.04 11.54 -10.64
C VAL A 137 12.56 11.50 -10.49
N ARG A 138 13.20 10.33 -10.63
CA ARG A 138 14.66 10.18 -10.60
C ARG A 138 15.37 11.00 -11.67
N SER A 139 14.93 10.93 -12.93
CA SER A 139 15.53 11.69 -14.01
C SER A 139 15.41 13.20 -13.78
N ASN A 140 14.30 13.66 -13.21
CA ASN A 140 14.14 15.06 -12.83
C ASN A 140 15.12 15.44 -11.73
N ILE A 141 15.29 14.61 -10.70
CA ILE A 141 16.25 14.85 -9.60
C ILE A 141 17.66 15.01 -10.15
N ILE A 142 18.16 14.06 -10.95
CA ILE A 142 19.54 14.09 -11.48
C ILE A 142 19.79 15.37 -12.29
N LYS A 143 18.82 15.80 -13.11
CA LYS A 143 18.92 17.05 -13.88
C LYS A 143 18.96 18.29 -12.99
N THR A 144 18.42 18.20 -11.79
CA THR A 144 18.26 19.32 -10.87
C THR A 144 19.31 19.31 -9.77
N SER A 145 19.94 18.18 -9.42
CA SER A 145 20.92 18.06 -8.34
C SER A 145 22.29 18.73 -8.57
N GLU A 146 22.46 19.48 -9.67
CA GLU A 146 23.69 20.25 -9.95
C GLU A 146 23.75 21.59 -9.17
N ASP A 147 22.68 21.98 -8.46
CA ASP A 147 22.60 23.21 -7.64
C ASP A 147 21.77 22.95 -6.34
N PRO A 148 22.27 23.28 -5.13
CA PRO A 148 21.50 23.16 -3.87
C PRO A 148 20.12 23.84 -3.86
N ALA A 149 19.90 24.89 -4.67
CA ALA A 149 18.60 25.55 -4.80
C ALA A 149 17.51 24.61 -5.37
N ASN A 150 17.92 23.58 -6.10
CA ASN A 150 17.03 22.64 -6.75
C ASN A 150 16.50 21.54 -5.82
N SER A 151 17.23 21.18 -4.76
CA SER A 151 16.77 20.23 -3.74
C SER A 151 15.59 20.81 -2.94
N LYS A 152 15.61 22.13 -2.70
CA LYS A 152 14.47 22.86 -2.13
C LYS A 152 13.28 22.94 -3.09
N ASN A 153 13.51 23.12 -4.39
CA ASN A 153 12.44 23.11 -5.40
C ASN A 153 11.82 21.72 -5.56
N PHE A 154 12.64 20.67 -5.52
CA PHE A 154 12.19 19.28 -5.52
C PHE A 154 11.33 18.99 -4.28
N TYR A 155 11.80 19.40 -3.09
CA TYR A 155 11.03 19.27 -1.86
C TYR A 155 9.71 20.04 -1.91
N LYS A 156 9.68 21.26 -2.44
CA LYS A 156 8.42 22.00 -2.63
C LYS A 156 7.44 21.26 -3.55
N LYS A 157 7.95 20.65 -4.61
CA LYS A 157 7.11 19.95 -5.59
C LYS A 157 6.60 18.61 -5.10
N TYR A 158 7.46 17.79 -4.49
CA TYR A 158 7.14 16.41 -4.15
C TYR A 158 7.09 16.14 -2.64
N ASN A 159 7.29 17.14 -1.78
CA ASN A 159 7.36 16.96 -0.32
C ASN A 159 8.26 15.77 0.09
N ALA A 160 9.38 15.61 -0.60
CA ALA A 160 10.32 14.52 -0.43
C ALA A 160 11.74 15.01 -0.69
N LEU A 161 12.71 14.37 -0.06
CA LEU A 161 14.13 14.55 -0.27
C LEU A 161 14.67 13.36 -1.05
N PHE A 162 15.66 13.63 -1.90
CA PHE A 162 16.47 12.59 -2.50
C PHE A 162 17.69 12.34 -1.62
N LEU A 163 17.94 11.06 -1.37
CA LEU A 163 19.07 10.59 -0.60
C LEU A 163 19.90 9.69 -1.50
N THR A 164 21.23 9.81 -1.43
CA THR A 164 22.16 8.96 -2.17
C THR A 164 23.27 8.50 -1.24
N SER A 165 23.86 7.34 -1.48
CA SER A 165 25.13 6.97 -0.86
C SER A 165 26.29 7.76 -1.49
N ASP A 166 27.42 7.88 -0.77
CA ASP A 166 28.58 8.64 -1.24
C ASP A 166 29.14 8.18 -2.59
N ASN A 167 28.97 6.89 -2.93
CA ASN A 167 29.34 6.29 -4.21
C ASN A 167 28.22 6.32 -5.27
N ASN A 168 27.05 6.91 -4.97
CA ASN A 168 25.85 6.96 -5.82
C ASN A 168 25.25 5.60 -6.23
N ASP A 169 25.65 4.52 -5.56
CA ASP A 169 25.17 3.16 -5.85
C ASP A 169 23.78 2.89 -5.23
N LEU A 170 23.46 3.56 -4.13
CA LEU A 170 22.18 3.47 -3.44
C LEU A 170 21.49 4.83 -3.43
N PHE A 171 20.18 4.85 -3.66
CA PHE A 171 19.37 6.04 -3.50
C PHE A 171 18.01 5.76 -2.90
N SER A 172 17.46 6.76 -2.22
CA SER A 172 16.13 6.74 -1.61
C SER A 172 15.37 8.04 -1.90
N LEU A 173 14.05 7.92 -2.07
CA LEU A 173 13.13 9.05 -2.03
C LEU A 173 12.44 9.04 -0.68
N SER A 174 12.68 10.07 0.14
CA SER A 174 12.23 10.11 1.53
C SER A 174 11.34 11.30 1.79
N THR A 175 10.11 11.06 2.24
CA THR A 175 9.21 12.13 2.69
C THR A 175 9.31 12.31 4.21
N PRO A 176 9.09 13.53 4.75
CA PRO A 176 8.92 13.65 6.18
C PRO A 176 7.78 12.76 6.63
N PHE A 177 7.86 12.36 7.90
CA PHE A 177 6.68 11.95 8.66
C PHE A 177 5.44 12.75 8.21
N LEU A 178 4.29 12.10 8.05
CA LEU A 178 3.00 12.75 7.80
C LEU A 178 2.71 13.74 8.95
N ALA A 179 3.22 14.98 8.87
CA ALA A 179 3.27 15.90 10.01
C ALA A 179 1.95 16.63 10.28
N ASN A 180 0.83 15.93 10.11
CA ASN A 180 -0.40 16.30 10.78
C ASN A 180 -0.58 15.36 11.98
N THR A 181 0.08 15.69 13.09
CA THR A 181 -0.10 14.95 14.35
C THR A 181 -1.34 15.37 15.12
N ASN A 182 -2.14 16.32 14.62
CA ASN A 182 -3.24 16.89 15.39
C ASN A 182 -4.27 15.85 15.80
N ILE A 183 -4.49 14.83 14.96
CA ILE A 183 -5.42 13.74 15.26
C ILE A 183 -4.87 12.88 16.41
N GLU A 184 -3.58 12.54 16.38
CA GLU A 184 -2.98 11.77 17.46
C GLU A 184 -2.76 12.60 18.73
N ASP A 185 -2.46 13.89 18.61
CA ASP A 185 -2.34 14.81 19.74
C ASP A 185 -3.69 14.98 20.45
N GLN A 186 -4.79 15.04 19.69
CA GLN A 186 -6.13 15.00 20.26
C GLN A 186 -6.42 13.66 20.94
N TYR A 187 -6.03 12.54 20.31
CA TYR A 187 -6.26 11.20 20.87
C TYR A 187 -5.47 10.95 22.17
N PHE A 188 -4.20 11.33 22.19
CA PHE A 188 -3.29 11.18 23.34
C PHE A 188 -3.38 12.34 24.34
N GLN A 189 -4.25 13.32 24.06
CA GLN A 189 -4.47 14.51 24.89
C GLN A 189 -3.17 15.29 25.14
N GLY A 190 -2.35 15.43 24.10
CA GLY A 190 -1.06 16.13 24.14
C GLY A 190 -0.04 15.48 23.21
N ASP A 191 1.19 15.98 23.26
CA ASP A 191 2.29 15.60 22.38
C ASP A 191 3.36 14.74 23.06
N TRP A 192 3.19 14.37 24.34
CA TRP A 192 4.12 13.53 25.10
C TRP A 192 4.48 12.22 24.40
N TRP A 193 3.53 11.66 23.66
CA TRP A 193 3.71 10.40 22.92
C TRP A 193 4.73 10.53 21.77
N LYS A 194 5.10 11.76 21.37
CA LYS A 194 6.11 12.03 20.33
C LYS A 194 7.55 11.76 20.83
N ASP A 195 7.78 11.84 22.13
CA ASP A 195 9.12 11.72 22.73
C ASP A 195 9.27 10.47 23.63
N GLU A 196 8.18 9.76 23.94
CA GLU A 196 8.14 8.70 24.96
C GLU A 196 7.53 7.38 24.45
N ASP A 197 8.10 6.82 23.37
CA ASP A 197 7.64 5.59 22.69
C ASP A 197 7.38 4.39 23.63
N ASN A 198 8.16 4.28 24.70
CA ASN A 198 8.11 3.17 25.67
C ASN A 198 6.82 3.17 26.50
N LYS A 199 6.09 4.28 26.50
CA LYS A 199 4.84 4.47 27.26
C LYS A 199 3.59 4.20 26.41
N ILE A 200 3.74 3.98 25.10
CA ILE A 200 2.62 3.62 24.22
C ILE A 200 2.29 2.13 24.41
N LYS A 201 1.08 1.84 24.90
CA LYS A 201 0.61 0.47 25.12
C LYS A 201 0.40 -0.27 23.79
N ASP A 202 0.69 -1.58 23.75
CA ASP A 202 0.46 -2.43 22.57
C ASP A 202 -1.00 -2.42 22.07
N SER A 203 -1.95 -2.29 22.98
CA SER A 203 -3.38 -2.15 22.63
C SER A 203 -3.66 -0.91 21.78
N VAL A 204 -2.90 0.17 21.94
CA VAL A 204 -3.01 1.39 21.14
C VAL A 204 -2.38 1.18 19.76
N LEU A 205 -1.26 0.46 19.68
CA LEU A 205 -0.66 0.08 18.40
C LEU A 205 -1.60 -0.78 17.54
N SER A 206 -2.44 -1.59 18.18
CA SER A 206 -3.47 -2.40 17.49
C SER A 206 -4.69 -1.61 17.00
N THR A 207 -4.90 -0.39 17.49
CA THR A 207 -6.07 0.43 17.12
C THR A 207 -5.70 1.61 16.23
N LEU A 208 -4.43 2.02 16.20
CA LEU A 208 -3.93 3.13 15.40
C LEU A 208 -2.63 2.73 14.69
N PRO A 209 -2.71 2.03 13.53
CA PRO A 209 -1.54 1.55 12.78
C PRO A 209 -0.58 2.66 12.35
N PHE A 210 -1.09 3.88 12.18
CA PHE A 210 -0.29 5.07 11.92
C PHE A 210 0.80 5.31 12.99
N ILE A 211 0.55 4.94 14.25
CA ILE A 211 1.50 5.10 15.36
C ILE A 211 2.73 4.18 15.19
N ARG A 212 2.55 2.97 14.66
CA ARG A 212 3.69 2.06 14.37
C ARG A 212 4.62 2.63 13.30
N LEU A 213 4.08 3.38 12.34
CA LEU A 213 4.88 4.11 11.35
C LEU A 213 5.66 5.27 11.97
N LYS A 214 5.17 5.88 13.06
CA LYS A 214 5.82 7.03 13.71
C LYS A 214 7.16 6.71 14.39
N LYS A 215 7.39 5.43 14.75
CA LYS A 215 8.70 4.95 15.22
C LYS A 215 9.82 5.09 14.18
N ASN A 216 9.46 5.32 12.92
CA ASN A 216 10.41 5.64 11.85
C ASN A 216 10.00 7.00 11.23
N PRO A 217 10.62 8.12 11.62
CA PRO A 217 10.20 9.46 11.22
C PRO A 217 10.44 9.78 9.73
N ILE A 218 10.96 8.81 8.98
CA ILE A 218 11.32 8.90 7.57
C ILE A 218 10.66 7.73 6.85
N ILE A 219 9.89 8.06 5.80
CA ILE A 219 9.28 7.06 4.93
C ILE A 219 10.03 7.08 3.61
N ASN A 220 10.79 6.00 3.34
CA ASN A 220 11.35 5.72 2.03
C ASN A 220 10.20 5.37 1.07
N LEU A 221 9.78 6.31 0.23
CA LEU A 221 8.82 6.11 -0.85
C LEU A 221 9.37 5.18 -1.94
N TYR A 222 10.69 5.16 -2.07
CA TYR A 222 11.43 4.25 -2.93
C TYR A 222 12.86 4.09 -2.40
N GLU A 223 13.44 2.90 -2.56
CA GLU A 223 14.84 2.61 -2.23
C GLU A 223 15.41 1.61 -3.25
N SER A 224 16.56 1.92 -3.84
CA SER A 224 17.27 1.00 -4.73
C SER A 224 18.02 -0.07 -3.92
N GLY A 225 17.88 -1.34 -4.28
CA GLY A 225 18.61 -2.45 -3.63
C GLY A 225 17.93 -3.04 -2.38
N GLY A 226 16.82 -2.45 -1.92
CA GLY A 226 16.02 -2.99 -0.80
C GLY A 226 15.31 -4.29 -1.17
N LYS A 227 15.42 -5.31 -0.30
CA LYS A 227 14.68 -6.59 -0.38
C LYS A 227 13.31 -6.56 0.30
N VAL A 228 13.00 -5.49 1.03
CA VAL A 228 11.74 -5.36 1.78
C VAL A 228 10.71 -4.70 0.87
N LEU A 229 9.58 -5.39 0.63
CA LEU A 229 8.43 -4.94 -0.15
C LEU A 229 8.22 -3.41 -0.04
N CYS A 230 8.72 -2.73 -1.07
CA CYS A 230 8.83 -1.29 -1.18
C CYS A 230 7.42 -0.67 -1.22
N PRO A 231 7.19 0.54 -0.68
CA PRO A 231 5.92 1.26 -0.86
C PRO A 231 5.43 1.33 -2.31
N ALA A 232 6.37 1.20 -3.27
CA ALA A 232 6.10 1.04 -4.68
C ALA A 232 5.22 -0.18 -5.05
N THR A 233 5.13 -1.21 -4.22
CA THR A 233 4.27 -2.38 -4.46
C THR A 233 2.80 -2.01 -4.37
N TYR A 234 2.36 -1.53 -3.22
CA TYR A 234 0.95 -1.14 -3.05
C TYR A 234 0.62 0.11 -3.88
N SER A 235 1.58 1.03 -4.05
CA SER A 235 1.40 2.14 -5.00
C SER A 235 1.22 1.68 -6.44
N GLY A 236 1.96 0.66 -6.85
CA GLY A 236 1.80 0.02 -8.15
C GLY A 236 0.39 -0.55 -8.31
N LEU A 237 -0.12 -1.23 -7.29
CA LEU A 237 -1.50 -1.74 -7.28
C LEU A 237 -2.52 -0.62 -7.43
N LEU A 238 -2.43 0.43 -6.62
CA LEU A 238 -3.32 1.59 -6.71
C LEU A 238 -3.29 2.22 -8.11
N SER A 239 -2.12 2.24 -8.76
CA SER A 239 -1.95 2.86 -10.07
C SER A 239 -2.70 2.16 -11.22
N HIS A 240 -3.16 0.92 -11.03
CA HIS A 240 -3.96 0.19 -12.02
C HIS A 240 -5.39 0.71 -12.19
N PHE A 241 -5.90 1.40 -11.18
CA PHE A 241 -7.27 1.89 -11.16
C PHE A 241 -7.31 3.39 -11.48
N ASP A 242 -8.49 3.92 -11.82
CA ASP A 242 -8.72 5.36 -12.09
C ASP A 242 -8.93 6.21 -10.83
N ASN A 243 -8.46 7.46 -10.80
CA ASN A 243 -8.50 8.30 -9.59
C ASN A 243 -9.92 8.65 -9.10
N ASN A 244 -10.96 8.36 -9.87
CA ASN A 244 -12.36 8.47 -9.44
C ASN A 244 -12.84 7.28 -8.58
N VAL A 245 -11.97 6.31 -8.29
CA VAL A 245 -12.29 5.10 -7.52
C VAL A 245 -11.67 5.14 -6.12
N ASP A 246 -12.49 4.97 -5.08
CA ASP A 246 -12.00 4.82 -3.70
C ASP A 246 -11.58 3.37 -3.42
N HIS A 247 -10.68 3.16 -2.46
CA HIS A 247 -10.07 1.85 -2.21
C HIS A 247 -10.24 1.41 -0.75
N ILE A 248 -10.55 0.13 -0.57
CA ILE A 248 -10.60 -0.55 0.72
C ILE A 248 -9.62 -1.71 0.68
N ALA A 249 -8.51 -1.62 1.41
CA ALA A 249 -7.49 -2.64 1.54
C ALA A 249 -7.81 -3.56 2.71
N ILE A 250 -7.94 -4.88 2.49
CA ILE A 250 -8.25 -5.87 3.53
C ILE A 250 -7.13 -6.90 3.56
N TYR A 251 -6.39 -6.94 4.67
CA TYR A 251 -5.21 -7.80 4.82
C TYR A 251 -5.11 -8.35 6.24
N ALA A 252 -4.25 -9.33 6.49
CA ALA A 252 -4.04 -9.89 7.82
C ALA A 252 -2.56 -9.85 8.24
N ARG A 253 -2.32 -9.54 9.53
CA ARG A 253 -0.98 -9.60 10.13
C ARG A 253 -0.45 -11.03 10.28
N GLY A 254 -1.32 -12.03 10.14
CA GLY A 254 -0.93 -13.43 10.12
C GLY A 254 -0.12 -13.80 8.88
N ASP A 255 -0.42 -13.17 7.74
CA ASP A 255 0.30 -13.40 6.49
C ASP A 255 1.55 -12.50 6.38
N ASP A 256 1.46 -11.26 6.87
CA ASP A 256 2.58 -10.31 6.92
C ASP A 256 2.44 -9.35 8.11
N GLU A 257 3.32 -9.48 9.10
CA GLU A 257 3.28 -8.73 10.36
C GLU A 257 3.29 -7.21 10.17
N PHE A 258 3.86 -6.72 9.06
CA PHE A 258 4.04 -5.30 8.76
C PHE A 258 3.12 -4.82 7.62
N ILE A 259 2.08 -5.58 7.27
CA ILE A 259 1.26 -5.28 6.08
C ILE A 259 0.52 -3.95 6.16
N GLY A 260 -0.02 -3.59 7.33
CA GLY A 260 -0.70 -2.30 7.51
C GLY A 260 0.25 -1.13 7.29
N GLU A 261 1.50 -1.24 7.76
CA GLU A 261 2.53 -0.25 7.54
C GLU A 261 2.90 -0.14 6.06
N LYS A 262 2.98 -1.27 5.35
CA LYS A 262 3.29 -1.32 3.91
C LYS A 262 2.19 -0.66 3.07
N ILE A 263 0.92 -0.92 3.37
CA ILE A 263 -0.24 -0.34 2.69
C ILE A 263 -0.24 1.18 2.85
N ILE A 264 -0.19 1.68 4.09
CA ILE A 264 -0.16 3.13 4.36
C ILE A 264 1.01 3.79 3.63
N ARG A 265 2.22 3.20 3.68
CA ARG A 265 3.37 3.76 2.95
C ARG A 265 3.13 3.81 1.44
N GLY A 266 2.48 2.81 0.87
CA GLY A 266 2.11 2.81 -0.56
C GLY A 266 1.03 3.82 -0.92
N VAL A 267 0.06 4.05 -0.04
CA VAL A 267 -0.91 5.14 -0.22
C VAL A 267 -0.18 6.50 -0.19
N ILE A 268 0.74 6.71 0.75
CA ILE A 268 1.55 7.93 0.84
C ILE A 268 2.40 8.11 -0.43
N ALA A 269 3.09 7.06 -0.87
CA ALA A 269 3.93 7.11 -2.07
C ALA A 269 3.13 7.39 -3.34
N SER A 270 1.90 6.86 -3.45
CA SER A 270 0.98 7.20 -4.54
C SER A 270 0.58 8.68 -4.50
N ASN A 271 0.18 9.18 -3.33
CA ASN A 271 -0.25 10.57 -3.17
C ASN A 271 0.89 11.57 -3.45
N ILE A 272 2.11 11.24 -3.04
CA ILE A 272 3.26 12.13 -3.18
C ILE A 272 3.84 12.11 -4.60
N LEU A 273 3.97 10.94 -5.22
CA LEU A 273 4.69 10.78 -6.49
C LEU A 273 3.76 10.85 -7.71
N SER A 274 2.46 10.61 -7.53
CA SER A 274 1.46 10.71 -8.60
C SER A 274 0.67 12.00 -8.47
N ASP A 275 0.89 12.93 -9.41
CA ASP A 275 0.24 14.26 -9.44
C ASP A 275 -1.31 14.19 -9.49
N GLU A 276 -1.87 13.02 -9.82
CA GLU A 276 -3.31 12.82 -10.02
C GLU A 276 -4.00 12.05 -8.88
N SER A 277 -3.26 11.63 -7.84
CA SER A 277 -3.86 10.81 -6.78
C SER A 277 -4.89 11.60 -5.98
N SER A 278 -6.16 11.20 -6.05
CA SER A 278 -7.26 11.83 -5.30
C SER A 278 -8.25 10.75 -4.90
N ARG A 279 -7.96 10.00 -3.84
CA ARG A 279 -8.79 8.86 -3.41
C ARG A 279 -8.85 8.75 -1.91
N ASN A 280 -9.99 8.33 -1.40
CA ASN A 280 -10.05 7.78 -0.05
C ASN A 280 -9.49 6.36 -0.08
N CYS A 281 -8.59 6.07 0.86
CA CYS A 281 -8.07 4.73 1.09
C CYS A 281 -8.44 4.32 2.52
N ILE A 282 -9.21 3.24 2.65
CA ILE A 282 -9.51 2.63 3.93
C ILE A 282 -8.68 1.36 4.04
N GLN A 283 -8.03 1.15 5.17
CA GLN A 283 -7.30 -0.06 5.46
C GLN A 283 -8.01 -0.82 6.58
N VAL A 284 -8.14 -2.12 6.39
CA VAL A 284 -8.72 -3.07 7.33
C VAL A 284 -7.71 -4.18 7.54
N ILE A 285 -7.10 -4.23 8.72
CA ILE A 285 -6.13 -5.26 9.06
C ILE A 285 -6.73 -6.23 10.07
N VAL A 286 -6.75 -7.50 9.75
CA VAL A 286 -7.02 -8.57 10.72
C VAL A 286 -5.74 -8.80 11.54
N SER A 287 -5.77 -8.43 12.81
CA SER A 287 -4.65 -8.67 13.73
C SER A 287 -4.45 -10.17 14.00
N LYS A 288 -3.29 -10.55 14.56
CA LYS A 288 -3.01 -11.94 14.99
C LYS A 288 -4.02 -12.47 16.02
N THR A 289 -4.74 -11.58 16.71
CA THR A 289 -5.77 -11.92 17.70
C THR A 289 -7.19 -11.95 17.12
N GLY A 290 -7.35 -11.74 15.80
CA GLY A 290 -8.65 -11.66 15.13
C GLY A 290 -9.38 -10.32 15.29
N LYS A 291 -8.83 -9.37 16.06
CA LYS A 291 -9.35 -7.99 16.11
C LYS A 291 -9.06 -7.25 14.80
N LEU A 292 -9.99 -6.39 14.38
CA LEU A 292 -9.81 -5.52 13.21
C LEU A 292 -9.13 -4.22 13.61
N GLU A 293 -8.07 -3.86 12.89
CA GLU A 293 -7.42 -2.55 12.95
C GLU A 293 -7.86 -1.77 11.72
N VAL A 294 -8.45 -0.59 11.90
CA VAL A 294 -8.97 0.19 10.77
C VAL A 294 -8.29 1.55 10.71
N SER A 295 -7.77 1.90 9.54
CA SER A 295 -7.23 3.22 9.24
C SER A 295 -8.00 3.84 8.09
N ILE A 296 -8.31 5.12 8.17
CA ILE A 296 -8.92 5.87 7.08
C ILE A 296 -7.93 6.95 6.65
N ILE A 297 -7.69 7.02 5.35
CA ILE A 297 -6.81 7.99 4.72
C ILE A 297 -7.63 8.74 3.69
N ARG A 298 -7.99 9.99 3.99
CA ARG A 298 -8.79 10.78 3.06
C ARG A 298 -7.93 11.45 1.99
N GLU A 299 -8.51 11.66 0.81
CA GLU A 299 -7.81 12.30 -0.33
C GLU A 299 -7.22 13.69 0.01
N ASN A 300 -7.81 14.39 0.98
CA ASN A 300 -7.40 15.73 1.39
C ASN A 300 -6.42 15.74 2.58
N GLU A 301 -6.20 14.60 3.23
CA GLU A 301 -5.34 14.50 4.42
C GLU A 301 -3.87 14.26 4.07
N ILE A 302 -3.57 13.61 2.94
CA ILE A 302 -2.19 13.47 2.41
C ILE A 302 -1.92 14.59 1.40
N LYS A 303 -2.04 15.85 1.83
CA LYS A 303 -1.53 16.99 1.06
C LYS A 303 -0.42 17.66 1.86
N HIS A 304 0.70 17.90 1.16
CA HIS A 304 1.96 18.53 1.58
C HIS A 304 2.11 18.79 3.10
N CYS A 305 3.04 18.06 3.71
CA CYS A 305 3.53 18.38 5.05
C CYS A 305 3.98 19.84 5.10
N LYS A 306 3.46 20.64 6.04
CA LYS A 306 3.88 22.05 6.25
C LYS A 306 5.28 22.19 6.86
N CYS A 307 6.05 21.11 6.93
CA CYS A 307 7.40 21.14 7.47
C CYS A 307 8.29 21.95 6.53
N GLU A 308 8.97 22.97 7.07
CA GLU A 308 9.95 23.74 6.33
C GLU A 308 11.13 22.85 5.90
N TYR A 309 11.67 23.11 4.71
CA TYR A 309 12.73 22.32 4.10
C TYR A 309 13.92 22.14 5.04
N GLU A 310 14.38 23.22 5.67
CA GLU A 310 15.54 23.26 6.56
C GLU A 310 15.33 22.45 7.85
N ALA A 311 14.11 22.48 8.39
CA ALA A 311 13.75 21.69 9.56
C ALA A 311 13.76 20.19 9.22
N PHE A 312 13.29 19.83 8.03
CA PHE A 312 13.27 18.45 7.59
C PHE A 312 14.66 17.90 7.26
N THR A 313 15.47 18.64 6.50
CA THR A 313 16.84 18.22 6.16
C THR A 313 17.67 18.03 7.43
N SER A 314 17.60 18.95 8.40
CA SER A 314 18.30 18.80 9.69
C SER A 314 17.85 17.55 10.45
N LYS A 315 16.54 17.25 10.48
CA LYS A 315 16.00 16.05 11.12
C LYS A 315 16.45 14.76 10.42
N ILE A 316 16.47 14.75 9.09
CA ILE A 316 16.96 13.63 8.28
C ILE A 316 18.44 13.39 8.54
N SER A 317 19.28 14.41 8.45
CA SER A 317 20.73 14.27 8.64
C SER A 317 21.10 13.69 10.01
N LYS A 318 20.31 14.01 11.05
CA LYS A 318 20.47 13.42 12.40
C LYS A 318 20.09 11.94 12.49
N ASN A 319 19.18 11.46 11.65
CA ASN A 319 18.69 10.08 11.66
C ASN A 319 19.43 9.16 10.68
N ILE A 320 20.01 9.71 9.61
CA ILE A 320 20.60 8.94 8.50
C ILE A 320 22.11 8.71 8.64
N SER A 321 22.77 9.34 9.65
CA SER A 321 24.19 9.16 9.95
C SER A 321 24.64 7.70 10.18
N PHE A 322 23.71 6.75 10.30
CA PHE A 322 23.97 5.32 10.45
C PHE A 322 24.13 4.54 9.13
N ASN A 323 23.75 5.09 7.97
CA ASN A 323 23.70 4.35 6.68
C ASN A 323 24.57 4.94 5.54
N ASN A 324 25.49 5.87 5.83
CA ASN A 324 26.35 6.54 4.82
C ASN A 324 25.58 7.14 3.63
N MET A 325 24.35 7.61 3.86
CA MET A 325 23.59 8.36 2.85
C MET A 325 23.60 9.86 3.17
N VAL A 326 23.68 10.67 2.13
CA VAL A 326 23.63 12.13 2.20
C VAL A 326 22.39 12.67 1.48
N VAL A 327 21.88 13.80 1.96
CA VAL A 327 20.85 14.56 1.26
C VAL A 327 21.52 15.26 0.09
N MET A 328 21.04 15.04 -1.14
CA MET A 328 21.43 15.85 -2.30
C MET A 328 20.54 17.05 -2.45
#